data_AF-A0AA37IAX9-F1
#
_entry.id   AF-A0AA37IAX9-F1
#
_cell.length_a   1.000
_cell.length_b   1.000
_cell.length_c   1.000
_cell.angle_alpha   90.00
_cell.angle_beta   90.00
_cell.angle_gamma   90.00
#
_symmetry.space_group_name_H-M   'P 1'
#
loop_
_entity.id
_entity.type
_entity.pdbx_description
1 polymer ?
#
loop_
_entity_poly.entity_id
_entity_poly.type
_entity_poly.pdbx_seq_one_letter_code
_entity_poly.pdbx_strand_id
1 'polypeptide(L)'
;MIRALAARTELASASQPEKGLKVTRKPTNVSLPSDLLERAKELNVNVSRASERGLREEVQEVEARQWAEQNAELVKAYTVMVEREGLPLAKYRTF
;
A
#
# COMPACT_ATOMS: atom_id res chain seq x y z
N MET A 1 22.33 38.53 -6.72
CA MET A 1 22.77 37.48 -5.77
C MET A 1 21.55 37.18 -4.90
N ILE A 2 20.86 36.04 -4.92
CA ILE A 2 21.25 34.64 -5.06
C ILE A 2 20.23 33.95 -5.98
N ARG A 3 20.71 33.03 -6.84
CA ARG A 3 19.94 32.25 -7.81
C ARG A 3 18.72 31.56 -7.17
N ALA A 4 17.57 31.70 -7.83
CA ALA A 4 16.36 30.93 -7.55
C ALA A 4 16.66 29.43 -7.57
N LEU A 5 16.33 28.77 -6.46
CA LEU A 5 16.58 27.37 -6.20
C LEU A 5 15.72 26.52 -7.14
N ALA A 6 16.36 25.87 -8.11
CA ALA A 6 15.79 24.74 -8.81
C ALA A 6 15.73 23.57 -7.83
N ALA A 7 14.53 23.28 -7.31
CA ALA A 7 14.21 22.01 -6.69
C ALA A 7 12.91 21.53 -7.32
N ARG A 8 13.07 20.68 -8.34
CA ARG A 8 12.04 19.76 -8.80
C ARG A 8 11.43 19.09 -7.57
N THR A 9 10.27 19.56 -7.14
CA THR A 9 9.43 18.81 -6.24
C THR A 9 8.46 18.10 -7.18
N GLU A 10 8.87 16.92 -7.65
CA GLU A 10 7.92 15.90 -8.09
C GLU A 10 7.06 15.57 -6.88
N LEU A 11 6.02 16.37 -6.68
CA LEU A 11 4.91 16.03 -5.82
C LEU A 11 4.29 14.79 -6.45
N ALA A 12 4.73 13.64 -5.92
CA ALA A 12 4.12 12.36 -6.10
C ALA A 12 2.60 12.54 -6.07
N SER A 13 2.00 12.15 -7.19
CA SER A 13 0.58 12.03 -7.47
C SER A 13 -0.24 11.85 -6.19
N ALA A 14 -0.82 12.95 -5.72
CA ALA A 14 -1.85 12.92 -4.69
C ALA A 14 -3.03 12.16 -5.29
N SER A 15 -3.36 11.03 -4.65
CA SER A 15 -4.41 10.09 -5.01
C SER A 15 -5.70 10.78 -5.42
N GLN A 16 -5.92 10.88 -6.72
CA GLN A 16 -7.27 11.00 -7.25
C GLN A 16 -8.00 9.68 -6.93
N PRO A 17 -9.29 9.68 -6.56
CA PRO A 17 -10.06 8.45 -6.57
C PRO A 17 -10.22 8.03 -8.04
N GLU A 18 -9.30 7.21 -8.51
CA GLU A 18 -9.26 6.66 -9.86
C GLU A 18 -10.60 5.98 -10.15
N LYS A 19 -11.40 6.67 -10.96
CA LYS A 19 -12.68 6.27 -11.55
C LYS A 19 -12.68 4.76 -11.83
N GLY A 20 -13.59 4.02 -11.18
CA GLY A 20 -13.63 2.55 -11.13
C GLY A 20 -13.19 1.86 -12.42
N LEU A 21 -11.89 1.55 -12.49
CA LEU A 21 -11.28 0.90 -13.64
C LEU A 21 -11.84 -0.51 -13.71
N LYS A 22 -12.45 -0.89 -14.83
CA LYS A 22 -12.86 -2.29 -15.06
C LYS A 22 -11.61 -3.15 -14.91
N VAL A 23 -11.57 -3.97 -13.86
CA VAL A 23 -10.45 -4.86 -13.59
C VAL A 23 -10.42 -5.93 -14.67
N THR A 24 -9.51 -5.79 -15.63
CA THR A 24 -9.25 -6.80 -16.65
C THR A 24 -8.61 -8.00 -15.98
N ARG A 25 -9.39 -9.06 -15.75
CA ARG A 25 -8.89 -10.31 -15.18
C ARG A 25 -8.18 -11.11 -16.24
N LYS A 26 -6.93 -11.48 -15.97
CA LYS A 26 -6.21 -12.47 -16.76
C LYS A 26 -6.34 -13.83 -16.08
N PRO A 27 -6.73 -14.89 -16.80
CA PRO A 27 -6.69 -16.24 -16.24
C PRO A 27 -5.23 -16.65 -16.03
N THR A 28 -4.92 -17.11 -14.82
CA THR A 28 -3.60 -17.62 -14.45
C THR A 28 -3.78 -19.05 -13.97
N ASN A 29 -3.02 -19.99 -14.53
CA ASN A 29 -3.04 -21.38 -14.10
C ASN A 29 -2.09 -21.52 -12.89
N VAL A 30 -2.57 -22.09 -11.80
CA VAL A 30 -1.83 -22.23 -10.54
C VAL A 30 -1.92 -23.66 -10.05
N SER A 31 -0.80 -24.22 -9.60
CA SER A 31 -0.74 -25.55 -9.01
C SER A 31 -0.90 -25.45 -7.50
N LEU A 32 -1.89 -26.16 -6.95
CA LEU A 32 -2.18 -26.23 -5.52
C LEU A 32 -2.26 -27.70 -5.07
N PRO A 33 -2.07 -28.00 -3.77
CA PRO A 33 -2.20 -29.35 -3.24
C PRO A 33 -3.57 -29.96 -3.57
N SER A 34 -3.58 -31.23 -4.00
CA SER A 34 -4.78 -31.98 -4.36
C SER A 34 -5.79 -32.01 -3.21
N ASP A 35 -5.31 -32.29 -2.00
CA ASP A 35 -6.14 -32.52 -0.82
C ASP A 35 -6.89 -31.23 -0.42
N LEU A 36 -6.25 -30.08 -0.62
CA LEU A 36 -6.85 -28.77 -0.41
C LEU A 36 -7.94 -28.46 -1.45
N LEU A 37 -7.72 -28.85 -2.71
CA LEU A 37 -8.69 -28.66 -3.79
C LEU A 37 -9.91 -29.55 -3.61
N GLU A 38 -9.72 -30.80 -3.18
CA GLU A 38 -10.81 -31.71 -2.84
C GLU A 38 -11.63 -31.15 -1.68
N ARG A 39 -10.96 -30.72 -0.61
CA ARG A 39 -11.64 -30.11 0.53
C ARG A 39 -12.38 -28.82 0.16
N ALA A 40 -11.78 -27.99 -0.70
CA ALA A 40 -12.43 -26.77 -1.19
C ALA A 40 -13.69 -27.09 -2.00
N LYS A 41 -13.68 -28.15 -2.81
CA LYS A 41 -14.87 -28.62 -3.56
C LYS A 41 -15.95 -29.12 -2.62
N GLU A 42 -15.62 -29.93 -1.62
CA GLU A 42 -16.57 -30.42 -0.61
C GLU A 42 -17.26 -29.27 0.13
N LEU A 43 -16.50 -28.21 0.43
CA LEU A 43 -16.97 -27.03 1.15
C LEU A 43 -17.56 -25.95 0.22
N ASN A 44 -17.68 -26.22 -1.08
CA ASN A 44 -18.16 -25.28 -2.10
C ASN A 44 -17.43 -23.93 -2.10
N VAL A 45 -16.12 -23.95 -1.82
CA VAL A 45 -15.26 -22.76 -1.78
C VAL A 45 -14.83 -22.39 -3.20
N ASN A 46 -15.02 -21.12 -3.55
CA ASN A 46 -14.53 -20.59 -4.82
C ASN A 46 -13.01 -20.35 -4.75
N VAL A 47 -12.25 -21.30 -5.28
CA VAL A 47 -10.78 -21.29 -5.27
C VAL A 47 -10.22 -20.01 -5.90
N SER A 48 -10.78 -19.57 -7.03
CA SER A 48 -10.31 -18.34 -7.71
C SER A 48 -10.45 -17.10 -6.83
N ARG A 49 -11.58 -16.92 -6.14
CA ARG A 49 -11.75 -15.81 -5.18
C ARG A 49 -10.85 -15.94 -3.96
N ALA A 50 -10.66 -17.16 -3.45
CA ALA A 50 -9.78 -17.40 -2.31
C ALA A 50 -8.32 -17.07 -2.64
N SER A 51 -7.84 -17.52 -3.81
CA SER A 51 -6.51 -17.19 -4.33
C SER A 51 -6.34 -15.69 -4.55
N GLU A 52 -7.34 -15.01 -5.14
CA GLU A 52 -7.28 -13.55 -5.35
C GLU A 52 -7.15 -12.79 -4.03
N ARG A 53 -7.88 -13.21 -2.98
CA ARG A 53 -7.75 -12.62 -1.66
C ARG A 53 -6.36 -12.81 -1.07
N GLY A 54 -5.87 -14.04 -1.01
CA GLY A 54 -4.54 -14.34 -0.45
C GLY A 54 -3.43 -13.61 -1.20
N LEU A 55 -3.50 -13.58 -2.54
CA LEU A 55 -2.52 -12.85 -3.35
C LEU A 55 -2.55 -11.34 -3.08
N ARG A 56 -3.73 -10.75 -2.92
CA ARG A 56 -3.86 -9.32 -2.59
C ARG A 56 -3.29 -9.01 -1.21
N GLU A 57 -3.53 -9.87 -0.23
CA GLU A 57 -3.01 -9.71 1.13
C GLU A 57 -1.47 -9.76 1.10
N GLU A 58 -0.87 -10.76 0.45
CA GLU A 58 0.58 -10.91 0.31
C GLU A 58 1.22 -9.72 -0.43
N VAL A 59 0.65 -9.30 -1.57
CA VAL A 59 1.16 -8.16 -2.35
C VAL A 59 1.17 -6.89 -1.50
N GLN A 60 0.07 -6.61 -0.78
CA GLN A 60 0.00 -5.43 0.08
C GLN A 60 1.03 -5.48 1.21
N GLU A 61 1.28 -6.65 1.81
CA GLU A 61 2.29 -6.79 2.84
C GLU A 61 3.69 -6.48 2.30
N VAL A 62 4.01 -7.03 1.13
CA VAL A 62 5.31 -6.84 0.47
C VAL A 62 5.49 -5.38 0.04
N GLU A 63 4.46 -4.75 -0.51
CA GLU A 63 4.48 -3.33 -0.86
C GLU A 63 4.63 -2.44 0.37
N ALA A 64 3.89 -2.73 1.45
CA ALA A 64 3.99 -2.00 2.71
C ALA A 64 5.39 -2.11 3.32
N ARG A 65 6.01 -3.29 3.25
CA ARG A 65 7.38 -3.52 3.72
C ARG A 65 8.39 -2.70 2.91
N GLN A 66 8.31 -2.75 1.58
CA GLN A 66 9.17 -1.95 0.70
C GLN A 66 8.98 -0.45 0.94
N TRP A 67 7.74 0.00 1.11
CA TRP A 67 7.46 1.39 1.43
C TRP A 67 8.06 1.80 2.77
N ALA A 68 7.92 0.96 3.80
CA ALA A 68 8.48 1.22 5.12
C ALA A 68 10.01 1.33 5.08
N GLU A 69 10.69 0.46 4.32
CA GLU A 69 12.14 0.52 4.12
C GLU A 69 12.56 1.82 3.43
N GLN A 70 11.87 2.19 2.34
CA GLN A 70 12.17 3.42 1.59
C GLN A 70 11.90 4.70 2.39
N ASN A 71 10.90 4.68 3.26
CA ASN A 71 10.46 5.85 4.02
C ASN A 71 10.98 5.86 5.46
N ALA A 72 11.79 4.88 5.88
CA ALA A 72 12.28 4.77 7.24
C ALA A 72 13.01 6.04 7.71
N GLU A 73 13.85 6.63 6.85
CA GLU A 73 14.58 7.86 7.17
C GLU A 73 13.65 9.07 7.25
N LEU A 74 12.68 9.18 6.36
CA LEU A 74 11.68 10.26 6.35
C LEU A 74 10.81 10.20 7.60
N VAL A 75 10.33 9.00 7.95
CA VAL A 75 9.55 8.77 9.17
C VAL A 75 10.38 9.15 10.39
N LYS A 76 11.63 8.70 10.48
CA LYS A 76 12.51 9.04 11.60
C LYS A 76 12.76 10.54 11.72
N ALA A 77 13.04 11.21 10.60
CA ALA A 77 13.23 12.66 10.58
C ALA A 77 11.97 13.41 11.03
N TYR A 78 10.80 12.94 10.59
CA TYR A 78 9.52 13.50 11.01
C TYR A 78 9.25 13.27 12.50
N THR A 79 9.49 12.06 13.01
CA THR A 79 9.37 11.74 14.45
C THR A 79 10.24 12.67 15.29
N VAL A 80 11.51 12.86 14.93
CA VAL A 80 12.43 13.75 15.65
C VAL A 80 11.94 15.21 15.61
N MET A 81 11.40 15.67 14.48
CA MET A 81 10.83 17.01 14.37
C MET A 81 9.61 17.17 15.30
N VAL A 82 8.70 16.19 15.33
CA VAL A 82 7.52 16.22 16.20
C VAL A 82 7.90 16.15 17.68
N GLU A 83 8.93 15.38 18.05
CA GLU A 83 9.44 15.35 19.43
C GLU A 83 10.05 16.69 19.85
N ARG A 84 10.74 17.38 18.93
CA ARG A 84 11.38 18.69 19.20
C ARG A 84 10.36 19.83 19.25
N GLU A 85 9.48 19.91 18.27
CA GLU A 85 8.63 21.09 18.00
C GLU A 85 7.17 20.87 18.39
N GLY A 86 6.81 19.65 18.78
CA GLY A 86 5.43 19.24 18.95
C GLY A 86 4.74 19.03 17.61
N LEU A 87 3.43 18.76 17.67
CA LEU A 87 2.62 18.59 16.46
C LEU A 87 2.44 19.95 15.75
N PRO A 88 2.90 20.11 14.49
CA PRO A 88 2.89 21.42 13.81
C PRO A 88 1.51 22.09 13.72
N LEU A 89 0.44 21.27 13.67
CA LEU A 89 -0.94 21.72 13.54
C LEU A 89 -1.73 21.67 14.85
N ALA A 90 -1.11 21.33 15.99
CA ALA A 90 -1.80 21.25 17.28
C ALA A 90 -2.53 22.55 17.65
N LYS A 91 -1.96 23.71 17.27
CA LYS A 91 -2.54 25.04 17.53
C LYS A 91 -3.89 25.30 16.85
N TYR A 92 -4.30 24.49 15.87
CA TYR A 92 -5.58 24.62 15.16
C TYR A 92 -6.56 23.48 15.51
N ARG A 93 -6.20 22.61 16.46
CA ARG A 93 -7.08 21.52 16.89
C ARG A 93 -8.16 22.06 17.82
N THR A 94 -9.35 22.28 17.29
CA THR A 94 -10.57 22.54 18.07
C THR A 94 -11.26 21.21 18.38
N PHE A 95 -11.46 20.92 19.66
CA PHE A 95 -12.19 19.73 20.15
C PHE A 95 -13.69 19.87 19.94
#